data_AF-A0A6M3JDU8-F1
#
_entry.id   AF-A0A6M3JDU8-F1
#
_cell.length_a   1.000
_cell.length_b   1.000
_cell.length_c   1.000
_cell.angle_alpha   90.00
_cell.angle_beta   90.00
_cell.angle_gamma   90.00
#
_symmetry.space_group_name_H-M   'P 1'
#
loop_
_entity.id
_entity.type
_entity.pdbx_description
1 polymer ?
#
loop_
_entity_poly.entity_id
_entity_poly.type
_entity_poly.pdbx_seq_one_letter_code
_entity_poly.pdbx_strand_id
1 'polypeptide(L)'
;MAKAIKSYNVVSSRGKYLSLKAMGITLLAAADAAAARALLELDDNLADLTAAEVAQLEAIGATTISAAQWALLGGLAATAVELAQLEAIGATTISAAQWVILGALAEQAEITDELTTITHTAPGTPDYAVQNLTTTTPYGFVTQDEGNTVLSVIANLQARVNELEAALTALNLLADVD
;
A
#
# COMPACT_ATOMS: atom_id res chain seq x y z
N MET A 1 17.27 49.94 -45.92
CA MET A 1 18.32 48.90 -45.96
C MET A 1 17.71 47.64 -46.57
N ALA A 2 18.04 47.30 -47.82
CA ALA A 2 17.51 46.10 -48.47
C ALA A 2 18.27 44.86 -47.99
N LYS A 3 17.55 43.92 -47.37
CA LYS A 3 18.09 42.67 -46.81
C LYS A 3 18.41 41.69 -47.94
N ALA A 4 19.68 41.34 -48.12
CA ALA A 4 20.12 40.38 -49.13
C ALA A 4 19.62 38.96 -48.77
N ILE A 5 18.83 38.36 -49.67
CA ILE A 5 18.38 36.96 -49.54
C ILE A 5 19.49 36.05 -50.10
N LYS A 6 20.15 35.30 -49.22
CA LYS A 6 21.20 34.34 -49.60
C LYS A 6 20.54 33.14 -50.28
N SER A 7 20.78 32.96 -51.56
CA SER A 7 20.24 31.83 -52.34
C SER A 7 21.11 30.59 -52.14
N TYR A 8 20.52 29.50 -51.63
CA TYR A 8 21.21 28.22 -51.46
C TYR A 8 20.90 27.31 -52.64
N ASN A 9 21.93 26.89 -53.38
CA ASN A 9 21.80 25.94 -54.48
C ASN A 9 21.96 24.50 -53.93
N VAL A 10 20.90 23.69 -54.03
CA VAL A 10 20.98 22.26 -53.74
C VAL A 10 21.35 21.54 -55.03
N VAL A 11 22.51 20.86 -55.05
CA VAL A 11 23.05 20.20 -56.23
C VAL A 11 22.45 18.81 -56.39
N SER A 12 21.78 18.56 -57.52
CA SER A 12 21.45 17.20 -57.97
C SER A 12 22.55 16.67 -58.90
N SER A 13 22.89 15.40 -58.77
CA SER A 13 24.03 14.71 -59.42
C SER A 13 24.00 14.66 -60.95
N ARG A 14 23.03 15.31 -61.61
CA ARG A 14 22.92 15.40 -63.07
C ARG A 14 22.83 16.84 -63.61
N GLY A 15 23.53 17.79 -62.98
CA GLY A 15 23.93 19.06 -63.60
C GLY A 15 22.83 20.04 -64.05
N LYS A 16 21.56 19.83 -63.68
CA LYS A 16 20.47 20.77 -63.94
C LYS A 16 20.11 21.53 -62.67
N TYR A 17 20.40 22.83 -62.62
CA TYR A 17 19.95 23.72 -61.57
C TYR A 17 18.44 23.98 -61.75
N LEU A 18 17.58 23.27 -61.03
CA LEU A 18 16.21 23.76 -60.83
C LEU A 18 16.25 24.75 -59.67
N SER A 19 15.91 26.01 -59.94
CA SER A 19 15.66 26.95 -58.85
C SER A 19 14.45 26.43 -58.05
N LEU A 20 14.51 26.49 -56.72
CA LEU A 20 13.41 26.06 -55.83
C LEU A 20 12.06 26.69 -56.23
N LYS A 21 12.12 27.89 -56.81
CA LYS A 21 10.98 28.63 -57.37
C LYS A 21 10.29 27.92 -58.55
N ALA A 22 11.03 27.13 -59.33
CA ALA A 22 10.50 26.36 -60.47
C ALA A 22 9.80 25.04 -60.05
N MET A 23 10.01 24.56 -58.82
CA MET A 23 9.36 23.36 -58.29
C MET A 23 8.04 23.65 -57.54
N GLY A 24 7.53 24.89 -57.60
CA GLY A 24 6.28 25.28 -56.93
C GLY A 24 6.34 25.32 -55.40
N ILE A 25 7.52 25.07 -54.82
CA ILE A 25 7.77 25.21 -53.39
C ILE A 25 8.16 26.67 -53.14
N THR A 26 7.18 27.51 -52.84
CA THR A 26 7.42 28.84 -52.31
C THR A 26 8.20 28.68 -51.01
N LEU A 27 9.41 29.27 -50.90
CA LEU A 27 10.03 29.43 -49.59
C LEU A 27 9.07 30.27 -48.75
N LEU A 28 8.37 29.64 -47.80
CA LEU A 28 7.57 30.35 -46.82
C LEU A 28 8.48 31.39 -46.17
N ALA A 29 8.14 32.67 -46.30
CA ALA A 29 8.78 33.68 -45.48
C ALA A 29 8.53 33.32 -44.01
N ALA A 30 9.41 33.71 -43.09
CA ALA A 30 9.17 33.47 -41.66
C ALA A 30 7.80 34.01 -41.18
N ALA A 31 7.27 35.02 -41.86
CA ALA A 31 5.91 35.53 -41.66
C ALA A 31 4.81 34.55 -42.11
N ASP A 32 5.03 33.76 -43.17
CA ASP A 32 4.08 32.74 -43.64
C ASP A 32 4.11 31.47 -42.77
N ALA A 33 5.23 31.16 -42.11
CA ALA A 33 5.29 30.09 -41.11
C ALA A 33 4.48 30.47 -39.84
N ALA A 34 4.47 31.76 -39.48
CA ALA A 34 3.61 32.29 -38.42
C ALA A 34 2.13 32.29 -38.85
N ALA A 35 1.84 32.59 -40.12
CA ALA A 35 0.48 32.49 -40.66
C ALA A 35 -0.01 31.03 -40.77
N ALA A 36 0.86 30.08 -41.11
CA ALA A 36 0.56 28.65 -41.13
C ALA A 36 0.33 28.08 -39.71
N ARG A 37 1.01 28.62 -38.69
CA ARG A 37 0.74 28.35 -37.27
C ARG A 37 -0.64 28.88 -36.85
N ALA A 38 -0.98 30.10 -37.23
CA ALA A 38 -2.28 30.69 -36.95
C ALA A 38 -3.44 29.94 -37.66
N LEU A 39 -3.20 29.33 -38.83
CA LEU A 39 -4.20 28.55 -39.56
C LEU A 39 -4.48 27.17 -38.95
N LEU A 40 -3.62 26.69 -38.04
CA LEU A 40 -3.72 25.36 -37.43
C LEU A 40 -4.39 25.38 -36.04
N GLU A 41 -4.77 26.56 -35.52
CA GLU A 41 -5.40 26.76 -34.19
C GLU A 41 -4.77 25.92 -33.05
N LEU A 42 -3.49 25.58 -33.16
CA LEU A 42 -2.76 25.06 -32.01
C LEU A 42 -2.52 26.25 -31.10
N ASP A 43 -3.27 26.29 -29.99
CA ASP A 43 -3.04 27.20 -28.88
C ASP A 43 -1.52 27.30 -28.65
N ASP A 44 -0.97 28.52 -28.70
CA ASP A 44 0.46 28.76 -28.54
C ASP A 44 0.99 28.16 -27.23
N ASN A 45 0.13 27.94 -26.23
CA ASN A 45 0.48 27.27 -24.97
C ASN A 45 0.73 25.76 -25.11
N LEU A 46 0.24 25.12 -26.19
CA LEU A 46 0.45 23.70 -26.48
C LEU A 46 1.69 23.46 -27.34
N ALA A 47 2.17 24.50 -28.05
CA ALA A 47 3.27 24.41 -29.01
C ALA A 47 4.66 24.21 -28.38
N ASP A 48 4.79 24.45 -27.07
CA ASP A 48 6.04 24.34 -26.31
C ASP A 48 6.13 23.08 -25.44
N LEU A 49 5.10 22.22 -25.43
CA LEU A 49 5.15 20.95 -24.70
C LEU A 49 6.05 19.95 -25.43
N THR A 50 7.07 19.47 -24.74
CA THR A 50 7.87 18.35 -25.19
C THR A 50 7.02 17.07 -25.24
N ALA A 51 7.42 16.10 -26.06
CA ALA A 51 6.74 14.81 -26.14
C ALA A 51 6.69 14.08 -24.78
N ALA A 52 7.66 14.34 -23.89
CA ALA A 52 7.66 13.83 -22.52
C ALA A 52 6.59 14.49 -21.65
N GLU A 53 6.41 15.81 -21.77
CA GLU A 53 5.37 16.55 -21.04
C GLU A 53 3.97 16.15 -21.53
N VAL A 54 3.79 15.93 -22.84
CA VAL A 54 2.52 15.41 -23.38
C VAL A 54 2.20 14.02 -22.82
N ALA A 55 3.18 13.11 -22.78
CA ALA A 55 3.00 11.77 -22.21
C ALA A 55 2.68 11.81 -20.70
N GLN A 56 3.27 12.74 -19.95
CA GLN A 56 2.96 12.96 -18.53
C GLN A 56 1.51 13.44 -18.34
N LEU A 57 1.04 14.37 -19.17
CA LEU A 57 -0.33 14.88 -19.12
C LEU A 57 -1.37 13.81 -19.50
N GLU A 58 -1.08 12.99 -20.50
CA GLU A 58 -1.92 11.84 -20.87
C GLU A 58 -2.02 10.82 -19.71
N ALA A 59 -0.90 10.55 -19.03
CA ALA A 59 -0.89 9.66 -17.85
C ALA A 59 -1.71 10.24 -16.68
N ILE A 60 -1.66 11.55 -16.46
CA ILE A 60 -2.50 12.24 -15.46
C ILE A 60 -3.98 12.16 -15.86
N GLY A 61 -4.32 12.42 -17.13
CA GLY A 61 -5.71 12.35 -17.61
C GLY A 61 -6.33 10.95 -17.60
N ALA A 62 -5.50 9.90 -17.67
CA ALA A 62 -5.93 8.50 -17.60
C ALA A 62 -6.33 8.05 -16.18
N THR A 63 -5.99 8.82 -15.13
CA THR A 63 -6.34 8.51 -13.73
C THR A 63 -7.07 9.69 -13.11
N THR A 64 -8.36 9.56 -12.80
CA THR A 64 -9.13 10.69 -12.21
C THR A 64 -8.62 10.99 -10.79
N ILE A 65 -7.75 12.00 -10.65
CA ILE A 65 -7.36 12.58 -9.36
C ILE A 65 -8.36 13.69 -9.02
N SER A 66 -9.17 13.49 -8.00
CA SER A 66 -10.14 14.47 -7.52
C SER A 66 -9.46 15.73 -6.94
N ALA A 67 -10.16 16.87 -6.94
CA ALA A 67 -9.68 18.11 -6.35
C ALA A 67 -9.34 17.97 -4.84
N ALA A 68 -10.02 17.07 -4.13
CA ALA A 68 -9.71 16.75 -2.74
C ALA A 68 -8.36 16.01 -2.61
N GLN A 69 -8.05 15.11 -3.55
CA GLN A 69 -6.75 14.42 -3.60
C GLN A 69 -5.62 15.39 -3.94
N TRP A 70 -5.85 16.37 -4.83
CA TRP A 70 -4.88 17.45 -5.09
C TRP A 70 -4.60 18.32 -3.85
N ALA A 71 -5.65 18.69 -3.11
CA ALA A 71 -5.51 19.49 -1.89
C ALA A 71 -4.76 18.75 -0.77
N LEU A 72 -4.97 17.44 -0.64
CA LEU A 72 -4.22 16.57 0.27
C LEU A 72 -2.74 16.45 -0.15
N LEU A 73 -2.46 16.29 -1.44
CA LEU A 73 -1.09 16.11 -1.94
C LEU A 73 -0.24 17.38 -1.81
N GLY A 74 -0.84 18.56 -2.00
CA GLY A 74 -0.15 19.85 -1.88
C GLY A 74 0.07 20.35 -0.45
N GLY A 75 -0.57 19.73 0.55
CA GLY A 75 -0.59 20.23 1.93
C GLY A 75 0.10 19.36 2.97
N LEU A 76 0.38 18.08 2.68
CA LEU A 76 1.07 17.21 3.62
C LEU A 76 2.58 17.27 3.40
N ALA A 77 3.31 17.81 4.39
CA ALA A 77 4.75 17.60 4.51
C ALA A 77 4.99 16.15 4.96
N ALA A 78 4.76 15.19 4.07
CA ALA A 78 5.09 13.81 4.30
C ALA A 78 6.61 13.64 4.20
N THR A 79 7.20 13.05 5.22
CA THR A 79 8.60 12.62 5.21
C THR A 79 8.80 11.55 4.14
N ALA A 80 10.05 11.39 3.67
CA ALA A 80 10.38 10.34 2.71
C ALA A 80 10.03 8.92 3.21
N VAL A 81 9.97 8.75 4.54
CA VAL A 81 9.54 7.50 5.18
C VAL A 81 8.03 7.30 5.03
N GLU A 82 7.23 8.34 5.29
CA GLU A 82 5.77 8.27 5.14
C GLU A 82 5.35 8.02 3.68
N LEU A 83 6.08 8.60 2.72
CA LEU A 83 5.84 8.36 1.28
C LEU A 83 6.20 6.93 0.88
N ALA A 84 7.32 6.39 1.38
CA ALA A 84 7.71 5.00 1.12
C ALA A 84 6.73 3.99 1.75
N GLN A 85 6.18 4.30 2.92
CA GLN A 85 5.13 3.51 3.56
C GLN A 85 3.83 3.52 2.74
N LEU A 86 3.45 4.67 2.20
CA LEU A 86 2.25 4.79 1.36
C LEU A 86 2.41 4.09 0.01
N GLU A 87 3.60 4.14 -0.59
CA GLU A 87 3.94 3.42 -1.81
C GLU A 87 3.92 1.90 -1.58
N ALA A 88 4.44 1.43 -0.44
CA ALA A 88 4.34 0.03 -0.03
C ALA A 88 2.88 -0.42 0.22
N ILE A 89 2.01 0.49 0.69
CA ILE A 89 0.58 0.24 0.90
C ILE A 89 -0.20 0.19 -0.43
N GLY A 90 0.12 1.07 -1.38
CA GLY A 90 -0.59 1.18 -2.65
C GLY A 90 -0.15 0.20 -3.74
N ALA A 91 1.06 -0.35 -3.66
CA ALA A 91 1.64 -1.17 -4.73
C ALA A 91 1.14 -2.62 -4.78
N THR A 92 0.56 -3.16 -3.71
CA THR A 92 0.01 -4.51 -3.67
C THR A 92 -1.19 -4.54 -2.74
N THR A 93 -2.23 -5.32 -3.06
CA THR A 93 -3.33 -5.58 -2.13
C THR A 93 -2.73 -6.06 -0.81
N ILE A 94 -2.71 -5.20 0.21
CA ILE A 94 -2.23 -5.58 1.53
C ILE A 94 -3.20 -6.64 2.05
N SER A 95 -2.77 -7.89 1.98
CA SER A 95 -3.48 -9.02 2.58
C SER A 95 -3.65 -8.79 4.09
N ALA A 96 -4.64 -9.42 4.70
CA ALA A 96 -4.83 -9.37 6.15
C ALA A 96 -3.54 -9.71 6.93
N ALA A 97 -2.72 -10.64 6.41
CA ALA A 97 -1.43 -10.98 6.98
C ALA A 97 -0.41 -9.82 6.92
N GLN A 98 -0.40 -9.03 5.84
CA GLN A 98 0.48 -7.86 5.73
C GLN A 98 0.02 -6.71 6.64
N TRP A 99 -1.30 -6.56 6.88
CA TRP A 99 -1.82 -5.62 7.88
C TRP A 99 -1.42 -6.01 9.30
N VAL A 100 -1.42 -7.30 9.61
CA VAL A 100 -0.91 -7.84 10.88
C VAL A 100 0.56 -7.50 11.06
N ILE A 101 1.40 -7.71 10.04
CA ILE A 101 2.83 -7.37 10.07
C ILE A 101 3.08 -5.87 10.29
N LEU A 102 2.25 -4.99 9.71
CA LEU A 102 2.36 -3.53 9.93
C LEU A 102 1.95 -3.11 11.36
N GLY A 103 0.97 -3.80 11.96
CA GLY A 103 0.56 -3.60 13.36
C GLY A 103 1.52 -4.22 14.38
N ALA A 104 2.29 -5.23 13.96
CA ALA A 104 3.25 -5.98 14.77
C ALA A 104 4.63 -5.29 14.93
N LEU A 105 4.72 -3.96 14.76
CA LEU A 105 5.99 -3.22 14.97
C LEU A 105 6.57 -3.35 16.39
N ALA A 106 5.84 -3.96 17.32
CA ALA A 106 6.41 -4.68 18.46
C ALA A 106 5.47 -5.83 18.85
N GLU A 107 5.94 -7.07 18.74
CA GLU A 107 5.32 -8.22 19.41
C GLU A 107 5.21 -7.90 20.91
N GLN A 108 4.07 -8.24 21.52
CA GLN A 108 4.02 -8.25 22.97
C GLN A 108 4.77 -9.47 23.46
N ALA A 109 5.67 -9.31 24.43
CA ALA A 109 6.20 -10.46 25.15
C ALA A 109 5.08 -11.05 26.02
N GLU A 110 5.05 -12.37 26.10
CA GLU A 110 4.23 -13.05 27.10
C GLU A 110 4.59 -12.56 28.51
N ILE A 111 3.56 -12.40 29.36
CA ILE A 111 3.72 -11.83 30.70
C ILE A 111 4.16 -12.92 31.69
N THR A 112 3.68 -14.15 31.49
CA THR A 112 3.98 -15.33 32.30
C THR A 112 3.72 -16.60 31.49
N ASP A 113 4.67 -17.53 31.53
CA ASP A 113 4.61 -18.84 30.87
C ASP A 113 3.36 -19.65 31.27
N GLU A 114 2.84 -20.44 30.33
CA GLU A 114 1.78 -21.41 30.59
C GLU A 114 2.20 -22.43 31.68
N LEU A 115 1.38 -22.55 32.72
CA LEU A 115 1.54 -23.63 33.71
C LEU A 115 1.28 -25.00 33.07
N THR A 116 2.06 -26.02 33.46
CA THR A 116 1.88 -27.41 33.01
C THR A 116 0.44 -27.91 33.20
N THR A 117 -0.05 -28.69 32.24
CA THR A 117 -1.41 -29.27 32.27
C THR A 117 -1.69 -30.03 33.55
N ILE A 118 -2.78 -29.68 34.24
CA ILE A 118 -3.22 -30.42 35.42
C ILE A 118 -3.86 -31.75 35.04
N THR A 119 -3.63 -32.76 35.86
CA THR A 119 -4.32 -34.06 35.75
C THR A 119 -5.41 -34.13 36.81
N HIS A 120 -6.57 -34.65 36.45
CA HIS A 120 -7.71 -34.80 37.35
C HIS A 120 -8.51 -36.06 37.00
N THR A 121 -9.32 -36.52 37.95
CA THR A 121 -10.33 -37.55 37.66
C THR A 121 -11.58 -36.86 37.13
N ALA A 122 -12.18 -37.37 36.05
CA ALA A 122 -13.40 -36.80 35.52
C ALA A 122 -14.51 -36.83 36.60
N PRO A 123 -15.28 -35.75 36.79
CA PRO A 123 -16.43 -35.76 37.70
C PRO A 123 -17.46 -36.79 37.22
N GLY A 124 -18.07 -37.51 38.16
CA GLY A 124 -19.16 -38.43 37.84
C GLY A 124 -20.40 -37.68 37.36
N THR A 125 -20.80 -36.65 38.11
CA THR A 125 -21.77 -35.63 37.67
C THR A 125 -21.12 -34.26 37.84
N PRO A 126 -20.83 -33.52 36.74
CA PRO A 126 -20.29 -32.18 36.85
C PRO A 126 -21.18 -31.27 37.72
N ASP A 127 -20.59 -30.65 38.74
CA ASP A 127 -21.24 -29.69 39.62
C ASP A 127 -20.58 -28.31 39.49
N TYR A 128 -21.27 -27.42 38.79
CA TYR A 128 -20.82 -26.04 38.56
C TYR A 128 -21.28 -25.08 39.66
N ALA A 129 -22.10 -25.53 40.61
CA ALA A 129 -22.56 -24.74 41.74
C ALA A 129 -21.64 -24.95 42.94
N VAL A 130 -20.38 -24.49 42.81
CA VAL A 130 -19.36 -24.69 43.85
C VAL A 130 -19.79 -24.02 45.14
N GLN A 131 -20.00 -24.83 46.17
CA GLN A 131 -20.36 -24.37 47.51
C GLN A 131 -19.14 -23.86 48.29
N ASN A 132 -19.39 -23.28 49.47
CA ASN A 132 -18.31 -22.83 50.34
C ASN A 132 -17.37 -23.98 50.70
N LEU A 133 -16.07 -23.72 50.65
CA LEU A 133 -15.04 -24.67 51.06
C LEU A 133 -15.30 -25.14 52.49
N THR A 134 -15.21 -26.45 52.70
CA THR A 134 -15.40 -27.06 54.03
C THR A 134 -14.05 -27.44 54.62
N THR A 135 -13.87 -27.27 55.92
CA THR A 135 -12.60 -27.49 56.60
C THR A 135 -12.38 -28.93 57.07
N THR A 136 -13.23 -29.89 56.68
CA THR A 136 -13.28 -31.21 57.34
C THR A 136 -13.26 -32.42 56.41
N THR A 137 -13.23 -32.26 55.09
CA THR A 137 -13.05 -33.38 54.13
C THR A 137 -11.68 -33.30 53.43
N PRO A 138 -11.14 -34.43 52.93
CA PRO A 138 -9.81 -34.47 52.30
C PRO A 138 -9.64 -33.53 51.10
N TYR A 139 -10.74 -33.09 50.50
CA TYR A 139 -10.75 -32.35 49.23
C TYR A 139 -10.98 -30.86 49.41
N GLY A 140 -11.40 -30.38 50.59
CA GLY A 140 -11.79 -28.97 50.80
C GLY A 140 -13.10 -28.57 50.12
N PHE A 141 -13.68 -29.42 49.27
CA PHE A 141 -14.99 -29.27 48.62
C PHE A 141 -16.09 -30.03 49.39
N VAL A 142 -17.35 -29.66 49.18
CA VAL A 142 -18.49 -30.34 49.80
C VAL A 142 -18.62 -31.75 49.22
N THR A 143 -18.34 -31.91 47.93
CA THR A 143 -18.30 -33.22 47.26
C THR A 143 -17.01 -33.44 46.47
N GLN A 144 -16.68 -34.70 46.19
CA GLN A 144 -15.58 -35.05 45.28
C GLN A 144 -15.84 -34.54 43.86
N ASP A 145 -17.09 -34.60 43.40
CA ASP A 145 -17.47 -34.18 42.06
C ASP A 145 -17.37 -32.66 41.88
N GLU A 146 -17.64 -31.85 42.91
CA GLU A 146 -17.36 -30.40 42.89
C GLU A 146 -15.87 -30.14 42.64
N GLY A 147 -14.98 -30.79 43.40
CA GLY A 147 -13.54 -30.64 43.25
C GLY A 147 -13.03 -31.08 41.87
N ASN A 148 -13.49 -32.24 41.40
CA ASN A 148 -13.17 -32.73 40.05
C ASN A 148 -13.73 -31.81 38.96
N THR A 149 -14.88 -31.18 39.16
CA THR A 149 -15.46 -30.23 38.21
C THR A 149 -14.60 -28.97 38.10
N VAL A 150 -14.18 -28.40 39.24
CA VAL A 150 -13.27 -27.24 39.26
C VAL A 150 -11.96 -27.56 38.54
N LEU A 151 -11.35 -28.72 38.82
CA LEU A 151 -10.14 -29.14 38.13
C LEU A 151 -10.36 -29.36 36.62
N SER A 152 -11.50 -29.90 36.22
CA SER A 152 -11.83 -30.07 34.80
C SER A 152 -11.93 -28.73 34.06
N VAL A 153 -12.50 -27.70 34.71
CA VAL A 153 -12.61 -26.35 34.14
C VAL A 153 -11.23 -25.71 34.03
N ILE A 154 -10.40 -25.81 35.06
CA ILE A 154 -9.03 -25.27 35.04
C ILE A 154 -8.21 -25.93 33.92
N ALA A 155 -8.30 -27.26 33.79
CA ALA A 155 -7.61 -28.00 32.73
C ALA A 155 -8.06 -27.55 31.33
N ASN A 156 -9.36 -27.30 31.15
CA ASN A 156 -9.90 -26.77 29.89
C ASN A 156 -9.40 -25.35 29.60
N LEU A 157 -9.32 -24.50 30.62
CA LEU A 157 -8.80 -23.13 30.47
C LEU A 157 -7.32 -23.14 30.09
N GLN A 158 -6.49 -24.00 30.69
CA GLN A 158 -5.07 -24.17 30.28
C GLN A 158 -4.98 -24.52 28.79
N ALA A 159 -5.73 -25.54 28.34
CA ALA A 159 -5.72 -25.94 26.94
C ALA A 159 -6.14 -24.80 25.99
N ARG A 160 -7.19 -24.05 26.34
CA ARG A 160 -7.66 -22.93 25.51
C ARG A 160 -6.71 -21.74 25.49
N VAL A 161 -5.99 -21.49 26.57
CA VAL A 161 -4.98 -20.42 26.64
C VAL A 161 -3.77 -20.80 25.77
N ASN A 162 -3.28 -22.03 25.88
CA ASN A 162 -2.22 -22.54 25.01
C ASN A 162 -2.61 -22.47 23.52
N GLU A 163 -3.83 -22.88 23.16
CA GLU A 163 -4.34 -22.73 21.79
C GLU A 163 -4.35 -21.27 21.30
N LEU A 164 -4.66 -20.31 22.18
CA LEU A 164 -4.65 -18.88 21.86
C LEU A 164 -3.22 -18.36 21.72
N GLU A 165 -2.30 -18.72 22.61
CA GLU A 165 -0.88 -18.35 22.55
C GLU A 165 -0.25 -18.90 21.25
N ALA A 166 -0.47 -20.18 20.94
CA ALA A 166 -0.01 -20.76 19.69
C ALA A 166 -0.56 -20.02 18.46
N ALA A 167 -1.83 -19.60 18.48
CA ALA A 167 -2.43 -18.83 17.40
C ALA A 167 -1.84 -17.40 17.29
N LEU A 168 -1.59 -16.74 18.41
CA LEU A 168 -1.00 -15.39 18.44
C LEU A 168 0.47 -15.40 18.01
N THR A 169 1.24 -16.40 18.45
CA THR A 169 2.62 -16.64 18.00
C THR A 169 2.67 -16.94 16.50
N ALA A 170 1.75 -17.76 15.98
CA ALA A 170 1.64 -18.02 14.54
C ALA A 170 1.33 -16.76 13.70
N LEU A 171 0.70 -15.76 14.32
CA LEU A 171 0.42 -14.46 13.71
C LEU A 171 1.52 -13.42 13.95
N ASN A 172 2.60 -13.75 14.66
CA ASN A 172 3.64 -12.82 15.11
C ASN A 172 3.05 -11.63 15.90
N LEU A 173 2.06 -11.91 16.75
CA LEU A 173 1.46 -10.92 17.65
C LEU A 173 1.94 -11.07 19.10
N LEU A 174 2.51 -12.23 19.43
CA LEU A 174 3.04 -12.59 20.73
C LEU A 174 4.44 -13.19 20.54
N ALA A 175 5.40 -12.72 21.31
CA ALA A 175 6.72 -13.32 21.45
C ALA A 175 6.68 -14.29 22.63
N ASP A 176 6.84 -15.57 22.33
CA ASP A 176 7.08 -16.64 23.29
C ASP A 176 8.48 -16.43 23.92
N VAL A 177 8.54 -16.41 25.26
CA VAL A 177 9.76 -16.12 26.03
C VAL A 177 10.36 -17.34 26.72
N ASP A 178 9.83 -18.54 26.43
CA ASP A 178 10.18 -19.81 27.09
C ASP A 178 11.42 -20.51 26.52
#